data_AF-A0A0M2R8W8-F1
#
_entry.id   AF-A0A0M2R8W8-F1
#
_cell.length_a   1.000
_cell.length_b   1.000
_cell.length_c   1.000
_cell.angle_alpha   90.00
_cell.angle_beta   90.00
_cell.angle_gamma   90.00
#
_symmetry.space_group_name_H-M   'P 1'
#
loop_
_entity.id
_entity.type
_entity.pdbx_description
1 polymer ?
#
loop_
_entity_poly.entity_id
_entity_poly.type
_entity_poly.pdbx_seq_one_letter_code
_entity_poly.pdbx_strand_id
1 'polypeptide(L)'
;MRTNKWIISGFALAVTFIAVVSLSLFFLFPSLFLGEKPAFDQRQFIRAAVGNYGSLKDKGIGQVEILSDREVRFLITGASEDNALSQEALDSNLKSFCSLLLEEVAKSPTEVAPETEFTLSYHHRQIAAISGVYSCKNVSS
;
A
#
# COMPACT_ATOMS: atom_id res chain seq x y z
N MET A 1 -27.43 37.48 -49.54
CA MET A 1 -26.89 36.19 -49.06
C MET A 1 -27.99 35.42 -48.34
N ARG A 2 -28.44 34.28 -48.87
CA ARG A 2 -29.38 33.38 -48.18
C ARG A 2 -28.57 32.52 -47.21
N THR A 3 -28.57 32.87 -45.93
CA THR A 3 -27.91 32.05 -44.90
C THR A 3 -28.69 30.74 -44.77
N ASN A 4 -28.03 29.61 -45.00
CA ASN A 4 -28.63 28.27 -44.90
C ASN A 4 -28.95 27.94 -43.43
N LYS A 5 -30.12 28.41 -42.98
CA LYS A 5 -30.63 28.21 -41.61
C LYS A 5 -30.65 26.73 -41.18
N TRP A 6 -30.83 25.82 -42.13
CA TRP A 6 -30.79 24.37 -41.92
C TRP A 6 -29.43 23.85 -41.44
N ILE A 7 -28.33 24.44 -41.92
CA ILE A 7 -26.98 24.03 -41.54
C ILE A 7 -26.67 24.49 -40.12
N ILE A 8 -27.07 25.72 -39.76
CA ILE A 8 -26.87 26.28 -38.42
C ILE A 8 -27.70 25.52 -37.37
N SER A 9 -28.95 25.18 -37.72
CA SER A 9 -29.83 24.39 -36.84
C SER A 9 -29.31 22.97 -36.61
N GLY A 10 -28.79 22.32 -37.66
CA GLY A 10 -28.20 20.99 -37.54
C GLY A 10 -26.93 21.00 -36.67
N PHE A 11 -26.10 22.03 -36.82
CA PHE A 11 -24.88 22.17 -36.02
C PHE A 11 -25.16 22.40 -34.53
N ALA A 12 -26.16 23.23 -34.21
CA ALA A 12 -26.56 23.47 -32.83
C ALA A 12 -27.06 22.18 -32.14
N LEU A 13 -27.86 21.36 -32.83
CA LEU A 13 -28.31 20.06 -32.33
C LEU A 13 -27.16 19.09 -32.11
N ALA A 14 -26.22 19.00 -33.06
CA ALA A 14 -25.06 18.12 -32.93
C ALA A 14 -24.19 18.51 -31.73
N VAL A 15 -23.91 19.81 -31.54
CA VAL A 15 -23.13 20.31 -30.39
C VAL A 15 -23.84 20.03 -29.07
N THR A 16 -25.15 20.25 -29.02
CA THR A 16 -25.95 19.98 -27.80
C THR A 16 -25.94 18.49 -27.46
N PHE A 17 -26.08 17.62 -28.46
CA PHE A 17 -26.02 16.18 -28.26
C PHE A 17 -24.65 15.72 -27.75
N ILE A 18 -23.57 16.23 -28.34
CA ILE A 18 -22.20 15.94 -27.89
C ILE A 18 -22.02 16.41 -26.43
N ALA A 19 -22.47 17.62 -26.10
CA ALA A 19 -22.37 18.14 -24.74
C ALA A 19 -23.13 17.28 -23.71
N VAL A 20 -24.34 16.82 -24.04
CA VAL A 20 -25.14 15.94 -23.17
C VAL A 20 -24.46 14.57 -23.01
N VAL A 21 -23.95 13.99 -24.08
CA VAL A 21 -23.25 12.70 -24.04
C VAL A 21 -21.95 12.82 -23.24
N SER A 22 -21.15 13.86 -23.46
CA SER A 22 -19.93 14.12 -22.71
C SER A 22 -20.20 14.35 -21.22
N LEU A 23 -21.24 15.11 -20.87
CA LEU A 23 -21.64 15.32 -19.48
C LEU A 23 -22.10 14.02 -18.83
N SER A 24 -22.87 13.20 -19.56
CA SER A 24 -23.32 11.89 -19.07
C SER A 24 -22.15 10.94 -18.84
N LEU A 25 -21.19 10.91 -19.76
CA LEU A 25 -19.95 10.14 -19.62
C LEU A 25 -19.12 10.59 -18.42
N PHE A 26 -19.06 11.89 -18.16
CA PHE A 26 -18.38 12.45 -16.99
C PHE A 26 -19.01 11.97 -15.67
N PHE A 27 -20.34 11.90 -15.59
CA PHE A 27 -21.03 11.39 -14.40
C PHE A 27 -20.95 9.86 -14.24
N LEU A 28 -20.94 9.11 -15.36
CA LEU A 28 -20.87 7.64 -15.32
C LEU A 28 -19.44 7.13 -15.08
N PHE A 29 -18.43 7.86 -15.58
CA PHE A 29 -17.03 7.48 -15.50
C PHE A 29 -16.17 8.68 -15.08
N PRO A 30 -16.36 9.21 -13.86
CA PRO A 30 -15.59 10.36 -13.39
C PRO A 30 -14.08 10.09 -13.45
N SER A 31 -13.65 8.85 -13.19
CA SER A 31 -12.24 8.42 -13.23
C SER A 31 -11.56 8.52 -14.60
N LEU A 32 -12.30 8.58 -15.71
CA LEU A 32 -11.72 8.81 -17.05
C LEU A 32 -11.36 10.28 -17.30
N PHE A 33 -11.93 11.21 -16.52
CA PHE A 33 -11.83 12.65 -16.75
C PHE A 33 -11.19 13.40 -15.59
N LEU A 34 -11.59 13.06 -14.37
CA LEU A 34 -10.86 13.36 -13.15
C LEU A 34 -9.79 12.29 -13.05
N GLY A 35 -8.54 12.66 -13.31
CA GLY A 35 -7.41 11.74 -13.15
C GLY A 35 -7.27 11.30 -11.69
N GLU A 36 -8.09 10.33 -11.27
CA GLU A 36 -7.89 9.55 -10.06
C GLU A 36 -6.60 8.77 -10.29
N LYS A 37 -5.50 9.32 -9.77
CA LYS A 37 -4.27 8.56 -9.64
C LYS A 37 -4.64 7.32 -8.82
N PRO A 38 -4.35 6.10 -9.31
CA PRO A 38 -4.59 4.91 -8.53
C PRO A 38 -3.89 5.09 -7.18
N ALA A 39 -4.59 4.77 -6.09
CA ALA A 39 -4.00 4.78 -4.76
C ALA A 39 -2.66 4.04 -4.83
N PHE A 40 -1.59 4.71 -4.40
CA PHE A 40 -0.23 4.17 -4.52
C PHE A 40 -0.15 2.86 -3.73
N ASP A 41 0.22 1.76 -4.39
CA ASP A 41 0.31 0.44 -3.76
C ASP A 41 1.55 0.37 -2.85
N GLN A 42 1.39 0.79 -1.59
CA GLN A 42 2.45 0.76 -0.58
C GLN A 42 2.90 -0.68 -0.26
N ARG A 43 2.17 -1.72 -0.71
CA ARG A 43 2.60 -3.12 -0.58
C ARG A 43 3.89 -3.38 -1.34
N GLN A 44 4.21 -2.60 -2.37
CA GLN A 44 5.48 -2.74 -3.08
C GLN A 44 6.67 -2.48 -2.16
N PHE A 45 6.58 -1.48 -1.27
CA PHE A 45 7.62 -1.21 -0.27
C PHE A 45 7.74 -2.33 0.74
N ILE A 46 6.61 -2.86 1.20
CA ILE A 46 6.59 -4.02 2.10
C ILE A 46 7.27 -5.22 1.44
N ARG A 47 6.96 -5.51 0.17
CA ARG A 47 7.59 -6.61 -0.58
C ARG A 47 9.09 -6.39 -0.75
N ALA A 48 9.52 -5.17 -1.05
CA ALA A 48 10.93 -4.82 -1.17
C ALA A 48 11.65 -5.00 0.18
N ALA A 49 11.07 -4.51 1.27
CA ALA A 49 11.59 -4.67 2.62
C ALA A 49 11.70 -6.14 3.03
N VAL A 50 10.66 -6.96 2.76
CA VAL A 50 10.70 -8.42 3.00
C VAL A 50 11.80 -9.10 2.18
N GLY A 51 12.00 -8.70 0.92
CA GLY A 51 13.10 -9.21 0.09
C GLY A 51 14.48 -8.85 0.65
N ASN A 52 14.65 -7.61 1.12
CA ASN A 52 15.91 -7.11 1.67
C ASN A 52 16.19 -7.58 3.10
N TYR A 53 15.18 -8.09 3.80
CA TYR A 53 15.31 -8.54 5.19
C TYR A 53 16.13 -9.82 5.36
N GLY A 54 16.34 -10.57 4.26
CA GLY A 54 17.15 -11.79 4.24
C GLY A 54 16.37 -13.03 4.68
N SER A 55 17.10 -14.04 5.18
CA SER A 55 16.51 -15.34 5.56
C SER A 55 15.56 -15.20 6.75
N LEU A 56 14.26 -15.35 6.49
CA LEU A 56 13.21 -15.36 7.52
C LEU A 56 13.41 -16.49 8.52
N LYS A 57 13.91 -17.63 8.05
CA LYS A 57 14.14 -18.83 8.87
C LYS A 57 15.20 -18.59 9.96
N ASP A 58 16.27 -17.87 9.62
CA ASP A 58 17.36 -17.56 10.56
C ASP A 58 16.89 -16.58 11.64
N LYS A 59 15.82 -15.85 11.34
CA LYS A 59 15.14 -14.92 12.24
C LYS A 59 13.92 -15.54 12.90
N GLY A 60 13.76 -16.87 12.83
CA GLY A 60 12.66 -17.68 13.38
C GLY A 60 11.26 -17.33 12.88
N ILE A 61 11.16 -16.60 11.77
CA ILE A 61 9.92 -16.27 11.08
C ILE A 61 9.64 -17.39 10.07
N GLY A 62 8.50 -18.07 10.23
CA GLY A 62 8.08 -19.12 9.32
C GLY A 62 7.41 -18.58 8.06
N GLN A 63 6.71 -17.46 8.18
CA GLN A 63 5.97 -16.85 7.07
C GLN A 63 5.70 -15.37 7.33
N VAL A 64 5.61 -14.59 6.24
CA VAL A 64 5.18 -13.18 6.26
C VAL A 64 3.92 -13.05 5.40
N GLU A 65 2.90 -12.40 5.94
CA GLU A 65 1.65 -12.09 5.25
C GLU A 65 1.48 -10.57 5.14
N ILE A 66 1.18 -10.07 3.95
CA ILE A 66 0.89 -8.65 3.72
C ILE A 66 -0.63 -8.50 3.74
N LEU A 67 -1.16 -8.00 4.85
CA LEU A 67 -2.61 -7.90 5.07
C LEU A 67 -3.20 -6.66 4.40
N SER A 68 -2.44 -5.57 4.40
CA SER A 68 -2.84 -4.33 3.75
C SER A 68 -1.62 -3.55 3.25
N ASP A 69 -1.87 -2.39 2.69
CA ASP A 69 -0.84 -1.47 2.19
C ASP A 69 0.07 -0.97 3.32
N ARG A 70 -0.38 -1.10 4.57
CA ARG A 70 0.34 -0.66 5.77
C ARG A 70 0.51 -1.72 6.85
N GLU A 71 -0.04 -2.91 6.65
CA GLU A 71 -0.06 -3.95 7.67
C GLU A 71 0.64 -5.22 7.19
N VAL A 72 1.59 -5.65 8.02
CA VAL A 72 2.39 -6.86 7.81
C VAL A 72 2.21 -7.77 9.01
N ARG A 73 2.05 -9.06 8.76
CA ARG A 73 1.97 -10.08 9.79
C ARG A 73 3.12 -11.06 9.67
N PHE A 74 3.85 -11.25 10.76
CA PHE A 74 4.89 -12.25 10.90
C PHE A 74 4.35 -13.46 11.65
N LEU A 75 4.38 -14.63 11.00
CA LEU A 75 4.07 -15.90 11.65
C LEU A 75 5.37 -16.49 12.17
N ILE A 76 5.52 -16.47 13.49
CA ILE A 76 6.70 -17.00 14.18
C ILE A 76 6.55 -18.51 14.27
N THR A 77 7.55 -19.22 13.74
CA THR A 77 7.64 -20.66 13.91
C THR A 77 8.12 -20.94 15.32
N GLY A 78 7.27 -21.64 16.09
CA GLY A 78 7.65 -22.18 17.39
C GLY A 78 8.91 -23.01 17.23
N ALA A 79 9.90 -22.65 18.02
CA ALA A 79 11.21 -23.22 17.90
C ALA A 79 11.20 -24.72 18.16
N SER A 80 11.83 -25.45 17.26
CA SER A 80 12.51 -26.68 17.65
C SER A 80 13.49 -26.32 18.76
N GLU A 81 13.56 -27.14 19.81
CA GLU A 81 14.06 -26.86 21.17
C GLU A 81 15.43 -26.15 21.30
N ASP A 82 16.20 -25.98 20.23
CA ASP A 82 17.50 -25.29 20.18
C ASP A 82 17.48 -23.86 19.59
N ASN A 83 16.36 -23.39 19.01
CA ASN A 83 16.27 -22.08 18.32
C ASN A 83 15.07 -21.24 18.78
N ALA A 84 14.73 -21.29 20.08
CA ALA A 84 13.72 -20.42 20.68
C ALA A 84 14.15 -18.97 20.54
N LEU A 85 13.50 -18.23 19.62
CA LEU A 85 13.62 -16.78 19.56
C LEU A 85 13.24 -16.21 20.93
N SER A 86 14.21 -15.60 21.60
CA SER A 86 13.91 -14.77 22.76
C SER A 86 13.07 -13.57 22.31
N GLN A 87 12.27 -13.03 23.22
CA GLN A 87 11.48 -11.82 22.96
C GLN A 87 12.37 -10.63 22.56
N GLU A 88 13.58 -10.55 23.10
CA GLU A 88 14.58 -9.53 22.77
C GLU A 88 15.11 -9.68 21.34
N ALA A 89 15.38 -10.92 20.90
CA ALA A 89 15.80 -11.18 19.53
C ALA A 89 14.68 -10.88 18.53
N LEU A 90 13.43 -11.19 18.88
CA LEU A 90 12.26 -10.84 18.08
C LEU A 90 12.07 -9.31 17.98
N ASP A 91 12.18 -8.59 19.09
CA ASP A 91 12.06 -7.13 19.11
C ASP A 91 13.17 -6.45 18.28
N SER A 92 14.41 -6.92 18.40
CA SER A 92 15.54 -6.46 17.57
C SER A 92 15.30 -6.72 16.07
N ASN A 93 14.75 -7.89 15.75
CA ASN A 93 14.38 -8.26 14.39
C ASN A 93 13.26 -7.37 13.83
N LEU A 94 12.20 -7.09 14.60
CA LEU A 94 11.11 -6.20 14.19
C LEU A 94 11.58 -4.75 14.01
N LYS A 95 12.44 -4.25 14.90
CA LYS A 95 13.09 -2.94 14.75
C LYS A 95 13.92 -2.85 13.47
N SER A 96 14.73 -3.87 13.20
CA SER A 96 15.53 -3.94 11.97
C SER A 96 14.65 -3.94 10.72
N PHE A 97 13.51 -4.64 10.76
CA PHE A 97 12.55 -4.63 9.66
C PHE A 97 11.90 -3.26 9.47
N CYS A 98 11.50 -2.58 10.55
CA CYS A 98 10.98 -1.21 10.46
C CYS A 98 11.98 -0.26 9.81
N SER A 99 13.26 -0.32 10.19
CA SER A 99 14.29 0.54 9.60
C SER A 99 14.39 0.32 8.08
N LEU A 100 14.39 -0.93 7.62
CA LEU A 100 14.41 -1.25 6.20
C LEU A 100 13.14 -0.77 5.48
N LEU A 101 11.98 -0.97 6.10
CA LEU A 101 10.70 -0.55 5.52
C LEU A 101 10.65 0.98 5.35
N LEU A 102 11.11 1.73 6.35
CA LEU A 102 11.20 3.19 6.29
C LEU A 102 12.25 3.64 5.26
N GLU A 103 13.36 2.92 5.13
CA GLU A 103 14.39 3.21 4.11
C GLU A 103 13.84 3.00 2.69
N GLU A 104 13.11 1.92 2.43
CA GLU A 104 12.47 1.66 1.14
C GLU A 104 11.37 2.69 0.81
N VAL A 105 10.65 3.16 1.83
CA VAL A 105 9.69 4.26 1.69
C VAL A 105 10.41 5.57 1.35
N ALA A 106 11.52 5.88 2.02
CA ALA A 106 12.31 7.10 1.79
C ALA A 106 13.01 7.11 0.42
N LYS A 107 13.37 5.93 -0.12
CA LYS A 107 13.92 5.78 -1.49
C LYS A 107 12.89 6.03 -2.58
N SER A 108 11.60 5.97 -2.26
CA SER A 108 10.55 6.16 -3.24
C SER A 108 10.53 7.61 -3.74
N PRO A 109 10.41 7.84 -5.07
CA PRO A 109 10.18 9.18 -5.62
C PRO A 109 8.78 9.73 -5.29
N THR A 110 7.94 8.95 -4.60
CA THR A 110 6.58 9.33 -4.23
C THR A 110 6.58 9.96 -2.85
N GLU A 111 6.02 11.17 -2.72
CA GLU A 111 5.73 11.78 -1.42
C GLU A 111 4.81 10.87 -0.62
N VAL A 112 5.41 10.09 0.28
CA VAL A 112 4.66 9.34 1.27
C VAL A 112 4.41 10.30 2.43
N ALA A 113 3.15 10.44 2.84
CA ALA A 113 2.77 11.37 3.89
C ALA A 113 3.65 11.16 5.14
N PRO A 114 4.13 12.24 5.79
CA PRO A 114 5.03 12.14 6.95
C PRO A 114 4.43 11.33 8.11
N GLU A 115 3.11 11.17 8.13
CA GLU A 115 2.34 10.37 9.09
C GLU A 115 2.12 8.91 8.68
N THR A 116 2.83 8.37 7.68
CA THR A 116 2.70 6.94 7.35
C THR A 116 3.21 6.06 8.49
N GLU A 117 2.26 5.45 9.17
CA GLU A 117 2.46 4.42 10.17
C GLU A 117 2.28 3.04 9.53
N PHE A 118 3.29 2.19 9.64
CA PHE A 118 3.20 0.78 9.27
C PHE A 118 3.01 -0.06 10.52
N THR A 119 2.05 -0.99 10.47
CA THR A 119 1.74 -1.90 11.56
C THR A 119 2.35 -3.26 11.28
N LEU A 120 3.23 -3.72 12.16
CA LEU A 120 3.82 -5.05 12.14
C LEU A 120 3.16 -5.88 13.25
N SER A 121 2.29 -6.81 12.89
CA SER A 121 1.79 -7.81 13.83
C SER A 121 2.69 -9.04 13.82
N TYR A 122 2.87 -9.69 14.96
CA TYR A 122 3.49 -11.01 15.02
C TYR A 122 2.59 -11.97 15.78
N HIS A 123 2.49 -13.20 15.29
CA HIS A 123 1.73 -14.27 15.91
C HIS A 123 2.57 -15.54 15.95
N HIS A 124 2.68 -16.13 17.13
CA HIS A 124 3.30 -17.43 17.29
C HIS A 124 2.32 -18.54 16.87
N ARG A 125 2.74 -19.39 15.94
CA ARG A 125 1.87 -20.42 15.31
C ARG A 125 1.28 -21.43 16.29
N GLN A 126 1.93 -21.63 17.45
CA GLN A 126 1.56 -22.66 18.43
C GLN A 126 1.12 -22.11 19.80
N ILE A 127 1.37 -20.83 20.11
CA ILE A 127 1.11 -20.27 21.45
C ILE A 127 0.59 -18.83 21.29
N ALA A 128 -0.72 -18.63 21.39
CA ALA A 128 -1.34 -17.30 21.23
C ALA A 128 -0.85 -16.25 22.25
N ALA A 129 -0.19 -16.66 23.34
CA ALA A 129 0.33 -15.75 24.37
C ALA A 129 1.52 -14.88 23.91
N ILE A 130 2.15 -15.19 22.77
CA ILE A 130 3.25 -14.39 22.19
C ILE A 130 2.76 -13.81 20.85
N SER A 131 1.69 -13.01 20.93
CA SER A 131 1.26 -12.15 19.84
C SER A 131 1.34 -10.69 20.26
N GLY A 132 1.78 -9.84 19.36
CA GLY A 132 1.91 -8.42 19.63
C GLY A 132 1.87 -7.61 18.35
N VAL A 133 1.82 -6.29 18.54
CA VAL A 133 1.79 -5.32 17.48
C VAL A 133 2.93 -4.34 17.71
N TYR A 134 3.69 -4.09 16.67
CA TYR A 134 4.76 -3.12 16.62
C TYR A 134 4.42 -2.07 15.56
N SER A 135 4.57 -0.80 15.91
CA SER A 135 4.29 0.31 15.00
C SER A 135 5.60 0.93 14.52
N CYS A 136 5.79 0.97 13.19
CA CYS A 136 6.85 1.74 12.57
C CYS A 136 6.31 3.13 12.25
N LYS A 137 6.84 4.15 12.93
CA LYS A 137 6.58 5.55 12.61
C LYS A 137 7.82 6.16 11.99
N ASN A 138 7.64 6.91 10.91
CA ASN A 138 8.69 7.74 10.37
C ASN A 138 8.85 8.95 11.30
N VAL A 139 9.70 8.85 12.32
CA VAL A 139 10.01 9.97 13.19
C VAL A 139 11.05 10.82 12.48
N SER A 140 10.61 11.58 11.47
CA SER A 140 11.40 12.69 10.96
C SER A 140 11.32 13.82 11.99
N SER A 141 12.24 13.81 12.96
CA SER A 141 12.52 14.95 13.83
C SER A 141 13.39 15.97 13.12
#